data_AF-K2CXG1-F1
#
_entry.id   AF-K2CXG1-F1
#
_cell.length_a   1.000
_cell.length_b   1.000
_cell.length_c   1.000
_cell.angle_alpha   90.00
_cell.angle_beta   90.00
_cell.angle_gamma   90.00
#
_symmetry.space_group_name_H-M   'P 1'
#
loop_
_entity.id
_entity.type
_entity.pdbx_description
1 polymer ?
#
loop_
_entity_poly.entity_id
_entity_poly.type
_entity_poly.pdbx_seq_one_letter_code
_entity_poly.pdbx_strand_id
1 'polypeptide(L)'
;MAGSKVSSKLTILQALAKNVDQLIVGGGIANTFMLASGLKIGKSLAEPGLLDDAKAVIEAMKARGAEVPIPTDVVTAKTFAAEA
;
A
#
# COMPACT_ATOMS: atom_id res chain seq x y z
N MET A 1 6.01 5.03 -4.83
CA MET A 1 6.84 4.22 -3.90
C MET A 1 6.49 2.74 -4.06
N ALA A 2 7.47 1.89 -4.32
CA ALA A 2 7.23 0.45 -4.47
C ALA A 2 8.23 -0.38 -3.64
N GLY A 3 7.81 -1.59 -3.25
CA GLY A 3 8.63 -2.51 -2.47
C GLY A 3 7.84 -3.72 -1.99
N SER A 4 8.55 -4.70 -1.45
CA SER A 4 7.98 -5.93 -0.89
C SER A 4 7.40 -5.75 0.52
N LYS A 5 7.88 -4.75 1.27
CA LYS A 5 7.52 -4.50 2.67
C LYS A 5 7.31 -3.00 2.92
N VAL A 6 6.28 -2.66 3.67
CA VAL A 6 6.01 -1.34 4.27
C VAL A 6 7.04 -1.05 5.36
N SER A 7 7.39 -2.03 6.20
CA SER A 7 8.31 -1.85 7.35
C SER A 7 9.65 -1.22 6.95
N SER A 8 10.22 -1.65 5.83
CA SER A 8 11.53 -1.16 5.35
C SER A 8 11.50 0.26 4.78
N LYS A 9 10.32 0.83 4.54
CA LYS A 9 10.14 2.14 3.90
C LYS A 9 9.14 3.05 4.60
N LEU A 10 8.69 2.71 5.81
CA LEU A 10 7.65 3.43 6.54
C LEU A 10 8.04 4.90 6.79
N THR A 11 9.28 5.14 7.25
CA THR A 11 9.79 6.49 7.48
C THR A 11 9.76 7.36 6.23
N ILE A 12 10.08 6.78 5.06
CA ILE A 12 10.03 7.48 3.78
C ILE A 12 8.58 7.75 3.37
N LEU A 13 7.68 6.78 3.55
CA LEU A 13 6.25 6.97 3.28
C LEU A 13 5.67 8.09 4.13
N GLN A 14 5.99 8.14 5.42
CA GLN A 14 5.55 9.23 6.32
C GLN A 14 6.14 10.59 5.93
N ALA A 15 7.40 10.63 5.50
CA ALA A 15 8.03 11.86 5.02
C ALA A 15 7.37 12.37 3.73
N LEU A 16 7.14 11.49 2.75
CA LEU A 16 6.49 11.85 1.48
C LEU A 16 5.02 12.23 1.69
N ALA A 17 4.30 11.50 2.54
CA ALA A 17 2.89 11.74 2.84
C ALA A 17 2.62 13.14 3.38
N LYS A 18 3.62 13.85 3.91
CA LYS A 18 3.52 15.25 4.36
C LYS A 18 3.69 16.28 3.24
N ASN A 19 4.33 15.89 2.13
CA ASN A 19 4.84 16.83 1.14
C ASN A 19 4.19 16.69 -0.25
N VAL A 20 3.62 15.52 -0.59
CA VAL A 20 3.05 15.27 -1.92
C VAL A 20 1.53 15.37 -1.92
N ASP A 21 0.96 15.72 -3.07
CA ASP A 21 -0.49 15.69 -3.29
C ASP A 21 -1.00 14.28 -3.58
N GLN A 22 -0.18 13.47 -4.24
CA GLN A 22 -0.48 12.07 -4.51
C GLN A 22 0.69 11.16 -4.13
N LEU A 23 0.38 10.10 -3.39
CA LEU A 23 1.34 9.07 -3.03
C LEU A 23 0.94 7.73 -3.66
N ILE A 24 1.54 7.43 -4.82
CA ILE A 24 1.32 6.13 -5.48
C ILE A 24 2.12 5.04 -4.74
N VAL A 25 1.44 3.96 -4.37
CA VAL A 25 2.05 2.77 -3.76
C VAL A 25 2.02 1.58 -4.72
N GLY A 26 3.03 0.71 -4.67
CA GLY A 26 3.15 -0.47 -5.54
C GLY A 26 3.73 -1.70 -4.85
N GLY A 27 3.43 -2.89 -5.38
CA GLY A 27 3.93 -4.17 -4.87
C GLY A 27 3.31 -4.56 -3.52
N GLY A 28 4.09 -5.16 -2.63
CA GLY A 28 3.63 -5.59 -1.29
C GLY A 28 3.17 -4.42 -0.40
N ILE A 29 3.71 -3.22 -0.65
CA ILE A 29 3.22 -1.98 -0.02
C ILE A 29 1.78 -1.71 -0.45
N ALA A 30 1.49 -1.74 -1.76
CA ALA A 30 0.12 -1.54 -2.25
C ALA A 30 -0.86 -2.59 -1.70
N ASN A 31 -0.46 -3.87 -1.64
CA ASN A 31 -1.29 -4.92 -1.07
C ASN A 31 -1.62 -4.67 0.40
N THR A 32 -0.66 -4.16 1.19
CA THR A 32 -0.89 -3.81 2.60
C THR A 32 -1.88 -2.65 2.71
N PHE A 33 -1.78 -1.64 1.83
CA PHE A 33 -2.71 -0.52 1.78
C PHE A 33 -4.12 -0.96 1.33
N MET A 34 -4.23 -1.84 0.32
CA MET A 34 -5.52 -2.44 -0.08
C MET A 34 -6.17 -3.18 1.09
N LEU A 35 -5.40 -3.99 1.82
CA LEU A 35 -5.89 -4.71 2.99
C LEU A 35 -6.32 -3.74 4.11
N ALA A 36 -5.57 -2.66 4.32
CA ALA A 36 -5.88 -1.60 5.27
C ALA A 36 -7.18 -0.85 4.92
N SER A 37 -7.47 -0.68 3.63
CA SER A 37 -8.74 -0.14 3.11
C SER A 37 -9.91 -1.14 3.14
N GLY A 38 -9.71 -2.33 3.70
CA GLY A 38 -10.76 -3.36 3.85
C GLY A 38 -10.94 -4.27 2.64
N LEU A 39 -10.05 -4.22 1.65
CA LEU A 39 -10.11 -5.10 0.49
C LEU A 39 -9.51 -6.48 0.80
N LYS A 40 -10.04 -7.52 0.16
CA LYS A 40 -9.51 -8.87 0.26
C LYS A 40 -8.38 -9.07 -0.75
N ILE A 41 -7.20 -9.48 -0.26
CA ILE A 41 -6.00 -9.65 -1.10
C ILE A 41 -5.55 -11.11 -1.28
N GLY A 42 -6.28 -12.09 -0.73
CA GLY A 42 -5.92 -13.50 -0.85
C GLY A 42 -4.55 -13.82 -0.23
N LYS A 43 -3.67 -14.47 -1.01
CA LYS A 43 -2.30 -14.84 -0.61
C LYS A 43 -1.24 -13.81 -1.03
N SER A 44 -1.66 -12.64 -1.52
CA SER A 44 -0.73 -11.59 -1.94
C SER A 44 0.19 -11.18 -0.81
N LEU A 45 1.46 -10.89 -1.15
CA LEU A 45 2.46 -10.44 -0.20
C LEU A 45 2.01 -9.13 0.48
N ALA A 46 1.87 -9.13 1.79
CA ALA A 46 1.50 -7.96 2.60
C ALA A 46 2.02 -8.09 4.03
N GLU A 47 1.96 -7.01 4.80
CA GLU A 47 2.34 -6.98 6.23
C GLU A 47 1.11 -6.64 7.11
N PRO A 48 0.32 -7.65 7.55
CA PRO A 48 -0.88 -7.42 8.36
C PRO A 48 -0.63 -6.74 9.71
N GLY A 49 0.60 -6.81 10.23
CA GLY A 49 0.98 -6.10 11.45
C GLY A 49 1.11 -4.58 11.29
N LEU A 50 1.09 -4.06 10.05
CA LEU A 50 1.25 -2.64 9.73
C LEU A 50 0.00 -2.01 9.11
N LEU A 51 -1.17 -2.64 9.29
CA LEU A 51 -2.43 -2.11 8.74
C LEU A 51 -2.80 -0.77 9.37
N ASP A 52 -2.57 -0.61 10.67
CA ASP A 52 -2.89 0.64 11.36
C ASP A 52 -1.97 1.78 10.92
N ASP A 53 -0.69 1.49 10.68
CA ASP A 53 0.25 2.45 10.08
C ASP A 53 -0.17 2.85 8.67
N ALA A 54 -0.55 1.88 7.82
CA ALA A 54 -1.03 2.15 6.47
C ALA A 54 -2.30 3.01 6.48
N LYS A 55 -3.25 2.72 7.37
CA LYS A 55 -4.45 3.55 7.58
C LYS A 55 -4.08 4.96 8.03
N ALA A 56 -3.15 5.09 8.98
CA ALA A 56 -2.72 6.39 9.47
C ALA A 56 -2.11 7.25 8.34
N VAL A 57 -1.36 6.65 7.41
CA VAL A 57 -0.86 7.36 6.22
C VAL A 57 -2.00 7.82 5.31
N ILE A 58 -2.96 6.95 5.01
CA ILE A 58 -4.13 7.29 4.17
C ILE A 58 -4.90 8.46 4.77
N GLU A 59 -5.23 8.39 6.06
CA GLU A 59 -6.00 9.43 6.75
C GLU A 59 -5.21 10.74 6.87
N ALA A 60 -3.89 10.68 7.15
CA ALA A 60 -3.04 11.86 7.22
C ALA A 60 -2.96 12.61 5.88
N MET A 61 -2.93 11.88 4.75
CA MET A 61 -2.96 12.49 3.42
C MET A 61 -4.34 13.09 3.13
N LYS A 62 -5.40 12.33 3.38
CA LYS A 62 -6.79 12.76 3.17
C LYS A 62 -7.14 14.03 3.94
N ALA A 63 -6.67 14.14 5.19
CA ALA A 63 -6.88 15.33 6.03
C ALA A 63 -6.27 16.62 5.44
N ARG A 64 -5.27 16.49 4.56
CA ARG A 64 -4.64 17.63 3.86
C ARG A 64 -5.22 17.86 2.45
N GLY A 65 -6.23 17.09 2.04
CA GLY A 65 -6.75 17.10 0.67
C GLY A 65 -5.84 16.39 -0.35
N ALA A 66 -4.86 15.62 0.14
CA ALA A 66 -3.99 14.79 -0.67
C ALA A 66 -4.51 13.34 -0.69
N GLU A 67 -4.01 12.51 -1.60
CA GLU A 67 -4.57 11.17 -1.81
C GLU A 67 -3.51 10.07 -1.91
N VAL A 68 -3.90 8.86 -1.47
CA VAL A 68 -3.22 7.61 -1.78
C VAL A 68 -4.15 6.81 -2.69
N PRO A 69 -3.99 6.87 -4.02
CA PRO A 69 -4.82 6.10 -4.94
C PRO A 69 -4.63 4.59 -4.69
N ILE A 70 -5.70 3.92 -4.24
CA ILE A 70 -5.71 2.47 -4.01
C ILE A 70 -6.02 1.76 -5.34
N PRO A 71 -5.27 0.70 -5.71
CA PRO A 71 -5.55 -0.06 -6.93
C PRO A 71 -7.00 -0.57 -6.99
N THR A 72 -7.69 -0.27 -8.08
CA THR A 72 -9.07 -0.70 -8.35
C THR A 72 -9.13 -2.05 -9.06
N ASP A 73 -8.08 -2.40 -9.77
CA ASP A 73 -7.91 -3.62 -10.54
C ASP A 73 -6.50 -4.17 -10.36
N VAL A 74 -6.37 -5.49 -10.45
CA VAL A 74 -5.10 -6.21 -10.29
C VAL A 74 -5.07 -7.45 -11.18
N VAL A 75 -3.88 -7.79 -11.66
CA VAL A 75 -3.62 -9.09 -12.29
C VAL A 75 -3.16 -10.06 -11.20
N THR A 76 -3.72 -11.28 -11.18
CA THR A 76 -3.43 -12.29 -10.16
C THR A 76 -3.11 -13.64 -10.79
N ALA A 77 -2.32 -14.44 -10.09
CA ALA A 77 -2.00 -15.81 -10.46
C ALA A 77 -2.15 -16.73 -9.25
N LYS A 78 -2.35 -18.03 -9.49
CA LYS A 78 -2.43 -19.06 -8.43
C LYS A 78 -1.07 -19.46 -7.89
N THR A 79 -0.01 -19.25 -8.68
CA THR A 79 1.38 -19.63 -8.39
C THR A 79 2.32 -18.52 -8.85
N PHE A 80 3.51 -18.44 -8.24
CA PHE A 80 4.54 -17.49 -8.66
C PHE A 80 5.56 -18.20 -9.55
N ALA A 81 5.32 -18.20 -10.86
CA ALA A 81 6.19 -18.79 -11.89
C ALA A 81 6.10 -17.95 -13.18
N ALA A 82 7.07 -18.09 -14.09
CA ALA A 82 7.13 -17.27 -15.30
C ALA A 82 5.96 -17.54 -16.27
N GLU A 83 5.40 -18.74 -16.21
CA GLU A 83 4.29 -19.22 -17.03
C GLU A 83 2.93 -19.17 -16.31
N ALA A 84 2.88 -18.57 -15.12
CA ALA A 84 1.70 -18.53 -14.26
C ALA A 84 0.64 -17.51 -14.69
#